data_AF-A0A7X7M7Y2-F1
#
_entry.id   AF-A0A7X7M7Y2-F1
#
_cell.length_a   1.000
_cell.length_b   1.000
_cell.length_c   1.000
_cell.angle_alpha   90.00
_cell.angle_beta   90.00
_cell.angle_gamma   90.00
#
_symmetry.space_group_name_H-M   'P 1'
#
loop_
_entity.id
_entity.type
_entity.pdbx_description
1 polymer ?
#
loop_
_entity_poly.entity_id
_entity_poly.type
_entity_poly.pdbx_seq_one_letter_code
_entity_poly.pdbx_strand_id
1 'polypeptide(L)'
;GDFSEGIFIPKKGAPLRIADFRLQTLDYLEIDDWRFSALWQLDIPRVNLGPFYLIPVIKDQFAMPVCRPLVGVFDKDGKNYGYGYAELMPGAQNKLDRISLGVFKNASV
;
A
#
# COMPACT_ATOMS: atom_id res chain seq x y z
N GLY A 1 -12.32 -12.82 4.77
CA GLY A 1 -13.04 -11.78 5.51
C GLY A 1 -12.10 -10.60 5.59
N ASP A 2 -12.48 -9.47 5.03
CA ASP A 2 -11.58 -8.33 4.89
C ASP A 2 -11.48 -7.62 6.25
N PHE A 3 -10.44 -7.96 7.00
CA PHE A 3 -10.14 -7.34 8.28
C PHE A 3 -9.35 -6.04 8.05
N SER A 4 -9.81 -4.94 8.65
CA SER A 4 -9.11 -3.66 8.61
C SER A 4 -9.18 -2.98 9.97
N GLU A 5 -8.05 -2.46 10.43
CA GLU A 5 -7.93 -1.79 11.72
C GLU A 5 -6.85 -0.70 11.65
N GLY A 6 -7.09 0.41 12.34
CA GLY A 6 -6.16 1.52 12.46
C GLY A 6 -6.41 2.35 13.72
N ILE A 7 -5.46 3.21 14.04
CA ILE A 7 -5.58 4.20 15.12
C ILE A 7 -5.21 5.56 14.55
N PHE A 8 -6.10 6.54 14.71
CA PHE A 8 -5.82 7.93 14.43
C PHE A 8 -5.48 8.66 15.72
N ILE A 9 -4.35 9.35 15.73
CA ILE A 9 -3.89 10.13 16.87
C ILE A 9 -4.00 11.61 16.48
N PRO A 10 -5.02 12.34 16.96
CA PRO A 10 -5.17 13.75 16.63
C PRO A 10 -4.10 14.59 17.32
N LYS A 11 -3.81 15.78 16.76
CA LYS A 11 -2.90 16.75 17.40
C LYS A 11 -3.37 17.18 18.80
N LYS A 12 -4.68 17.15 19.06
CA LYS A 12 -5.30 17.41 20.36
C LYS A 12 -6.44 16.42 20.57
N GLY A 13 -6.58 15.92 21.80
CA GLY A 13 -7.62 14.95 22.17
C GLY A 13 -7.10 13.52 22.28
N ALA A 14 -8.00 12.57 22.49
CA ALA A 14 -7.67 11.16 22.67
C ALA A 14 -7.51 10.44 21.31
N PRO A 15 -6.67 9.38 21.25
CA PRO A 15 -6.60 8.49 20.09
C PRO A 15 -7.96 7.87 19.76
N LEU A 16 -8.21 7.69 18.48
CA LEU A 16 -9.44 7.08 17.94
C LEU A 16 -9.09 5.77 17.24
N ARG A 17 -9.71 4.66 17.66
CA ARG A 17 -9.69 3.40 16.91
C ARG A 17 -10.59 3.53 15.68
N ILE A 18 -10.10 3.08 14.54
CA ILE A 18 -10.79 3.15 13.25
C ILE A 18 -10.82 1.74 12.66
N ALA A 19 -12.00 1.31 12.24
CA ALA A 19 -12.20 0.03 11.54
C ALA A 19 -13.05 0.19 10.27
N ASP A 20 -13.49 1.41 9.96
CA ASP A 20 -14.37 1.77 8.85
C ASP A 20 -13.66 2.62 7.80
N PHE A 21 -12.33 2.55 7.74
CA PHE A 21 -11.58 3.16 6.66
C PHE A 21 -11.61 2.28 5.41
N ARG A 22 -11.46 2.91 4.25
CA ARG A 22 -11.34 2.23 2.96
C ARG A 22 -10.01 2.60 2.33
N LEU A 23 -9.24 1.59 1.94
CA LEU A 23 -8.03 1.74 1.14
C LEU A 23 -8.28 1.15 -0.24
N GLN A 24 -8.32 2.00 -1.27
CA GLN A 24 -8.54 1.59 -2.66
C GLN A 24 -7.25 1.74 -3.46
N THR A 25 -6.83 0.67 -4.13
CA THR A 25 -5.75 0.74 -5.12
C THR A 25 -6.21 1.52 -6.34
N LEU A 26 -5.42 2.50 -6.75
CA LEU A 26 -5.65 3.33 -7.95
C LEU A 26 -4.70 2.96 -9.09
N ASP A 27 -3.49 2.50 -8.77
CA ASP A 27 -2.48 2.14 -9.77
C ASP A 27 -1.58 1.01 -9.30
N TYR A 28 -0.90 0.39 -10.26
CA TYR A 28 0.01 -0.73 -10.06
C TYR A 28 1.38 -0.46 -10.71
N LEU A 29 2.42 -0.98 -10.08
CA LEU A 29 3.78 -1.00 -10.61
C LEU A 29 4.15 -2.44 -10.97
N GLU A 30 4.71 -2.63 -12.16
CA GLU A 30 5.21 -3.92 -12.64
C GLU A 30 6.74 -3.91 -12.64
N ILE A 31 7.34 -4.91 -11.98
CA ILE A 31 8.79 -5.12 -11.91
C ILE A 31 9.04 -6.61 -12.10
N ASP A 32 9.83 -6.96 -13.11
CA ASP A 32 10.03 -8.34 -13.56
C ASP A 32 8.68 -9.05 -13.80
N ASP A 33 8.46 -10.21 -13.18
CA ASP A 33 7.20 -10.98 -13.27
C ASP A 33 6.17 -10.59 -12.19
N TRP A 34 6.42 -9.51 -11.45
CA TRP A 34 5.61 -9.09 -10.31
C TRP A 34 4.84 -7.81 -10.58
N ARG A 35 3.60 -7.79 -10.12
CA ARG A 35 2.74 -6.61 -10.09
C ARG A 35 2.43 -6.24 -8.66
N PHE A 36 2.69 -4.99 -8.28
CA PHE A 36 2.46 -4.43 -6.94
C PHE A 36 1.45 -3.30 -7.02
N SER A 37 0.49 -3.23 -6.08
CA SER A 37 -0.23 -1.96 -5.88
C SER A 37 0.76 -0.86 -5.50
N ALA A 38 0.65 0.33 -6.08
CA ALA A 38 1.65 1.40 -5.92
C ALA A 38 1.03 2.80 -5.83
N LEU A 39 -0.29 2.92 -5.80
CA LEU A 39 -1.00 4.17 -5.55
C LEU A 39 -2.30 3.82 -4.87
N TRP A 40 -2.61 4.49 -3.76
CA TRP A 40 -3.82 4.19 -3.00
C TRP A 40 -4.58 5.44 -2.61
N GLN A 41 -5.91 5.35 -2.63
CA GLN A 41 -6.80 6.31 -1.99
C GLN A 41 -7.21 5.77 -0.62
N LEU A 42 -7.04 6.59 0.41
CA LEU A 42 -7.45 6.30 1.78
C LEU A 42 -8.60 7.21 2.19
N ASP A 43 -9.75 6.61 2.44
CA ASP A 43 -10.94 7.28 2.97
C ASP A 43 -11.14 6.89 4.43
N ILE A 44 -11.21 7.89 5.32
CA ILE A 44 -11.42 7.70 6.75
C ILE A 44 -12.65 8.54 7.18
N PRO A 45 -13.88 8.01 7.04
CA PRO A 45 -15.10 8.79 7.25
C PRO A 45 -15.15 9.47 8.62
N ARG A 46 -14.70 8.78 9.68
CA ARG A 46 -14.70 9.30 11.05
C ARG A 46 -13.76 10.47 11.29
N VAL A 47 -12.73 10.64 10.45
CA VAL A 47 -11.74 11.70 10.61
C VAL A 47 -12.11 12.93 9.77
N ASN A 48 -12.95 12.78 8.74
CA ASN A 48 -13.44 13.86 7.87
C ASN A 48 -12.32 14.79 7.35
N LEU A 49 -11.16 14.23 7.02
CA LEU A 49 -10.01 14.95 6.48
C LEU A 49 -9.56 14.44 5.09
N GLY A 50 -10.29 13.50 4.48
CA GLY A 50 -9.92 12.84 3.21
C GLY A 50 -11.07 12.78 2.19
N PRO A 51 -10.82 12.34 0.94
CA PRO A 51 -9.81 11.33 0.58
C PRO A 51 -8.36 11.80 0.68
N PHE A 52 -7.49 10.91 1.14
CA PHE A 52 -6.04 11.04 1.04
C PHE A 52 -5.49 10.12 -0.05
N TYR A 53 -4.36 10.50 -0.63
CA TYR A 53 -3.63 9.74 -1.63
C TYR A 53 -2.28 9.34 -1.07
N LEU A 54 -2.01 8.04 -1.03
CA LEU A 54 -0.75 7.45 -0.60
C LEU A 54 0.09 7.18 -1.85
N ILE A 55 1.18 7.93 -2.02
CA ILE A 55 2.00 7.91 -3.24
C ILE A 55 3.44 7.52 -2.87
N PRO A 56 4.01 6.44 -3.42
CA PRO A 56 5.40 6.09 -3.23
C PRO A 56 6.33 7.21 -3.69
N VAL A 57 7.26 7.59 -2.81
CA VAL A 57 8.26 8.61 -3.12
C VAL A 57 9.52 8.03 -3.75
N ILE A 58 9.78 6.73 -3.59
CA ILE A 58 10.93 6.04 -4.16
C ILE A 58 10.46 4.75 -4.85
N LYS A 59 10.60 4.68 -6.18
CA LYS A 59 10.14 3.53 -6.98
C LYS A 59 10.98 2.27 -6.76
N ASP A 60 12.26 2.41 -6.46
CA ASP A 60 13.18 1.27 -6.30
C ASP A 60 12.97 0.48 -5.00
N GLN A 61 12.06 0.93 -4.13
CA GLN A 61 11.68 0.21 -2.89
C GLN A 61 10.69 -0.94 -3.13
N PHE A 62 10.23 -1.12 -4.37
CA PHE A 62 9.44 -2.27 -4.80
C PHE A 62 10.35 -3.46 -5.15
N ALA A 63 11.05 -3.96 -4.14
CA ALA A 63 11.89 -5.15 -4.23
C ALA A 63 11.28 -6.33 -3.46
N MET A 64 11.56 -7.55 -3.93
CA MET A 64 11.16 -8.80 -3.26
C MET A 64 11.98 -9.08 -2.00
N PRO A 65 11.45 -9.86 -1.02
CA PRO A 65 10.15 -10.56 -1.00
C PRO A 65 9.01 -9.78 -0.34
N VAL A 66 9.30 -8.73 0.42
CA VAL A 66 8.32 -7.87 1.09
C VAL A 66 8.65 -6.44 0.74
N CYS A 67 7.74 -5.79 0.02
CA CYS A 67 7.93 -4.40 -0.38
C CYS A 67 7.48 -3.48 0.75
N ARG A 68 8.32 -2.51 1.11
CA ARG A 68 8.01 -1.49 2.13
C ARG A 68 8.26 -0.08 1.59
N PRO A 69 7.43 0.43 0.67
CA PRO A 69 7.70 1.72 0.07
C PRO A 69 7.38 2.82 1.07
N LEU A 70 8.27 3.81 1.14
CA LEU A 70 7.99 5.10 1.74
C LEU A 70 6.94 5.79 0.86
N VAL A 71 5.82 6.18 1.48
CA VAL A 71 4.71 6.87 0.83
C VAL A 71 4.55 8.27 1.40
N GLY A 72 4.31 9.24 0.53
CA GLY A 72 3.76 10.54 0.95
C GLY A 72 2.24 10.47 1.06
N VAL A 73 1.68 11.27 1.97
CA VAL A 73 0.23 11.39 2.20
C VAL A 73 -0.24 12.74 1.69
N PHE A 74 -1.03 12.75 0.63
CA PHE A 74 -1.47 13.97 -0.05
C PHE A 74 -3.00 14.09 -0.03
N ASP A 75 -3.53 15.32 -0.06
CA ASP A 75 -4.94 15.53 -0.42
C ASP A 75 -5.11 15.65 -1.94
N LYS A 76 -6.37 15.81 -2.38
CA LYS A 76 -6.74 15.99 -3.80
C LYS A 76 -6.08 17.20 -4.48
N ASP A 77 -5.68 18.20 -3.69
CA ASP A 77 -5.08 19.45 -4.17
C ASP A 77 -3.54 19.36 -4.15
N GLY A 78 -2.98 18.19 -3.80
CA GLY A 78 -1.55 17.92 -3.75
C GLY A 78 -0.85 18.40 -2.49
N LYS A 79 -1.58 18.87 -1.47
CA LYS A 79 -0.98 19.28 -0.19
C LYS A 79 -0.49 18.05 0.56
N ASN A 80 0.77 18.09 0.99
CA ASN A 80 1.39 17.03 1.77
C ASN A 80 1.03 17.14 3.26
N TYR A 81 0.50 16.06 3.85
CA TYR A 81 0.18 15.92 5.28
C TYR A 81 1.24 15.14 6.06
N GLY A 82 2.17 14.49 5.38
CA GLY A 82 3.26 13.75 5.97
C GLY A 82 3.69 12.55 5.13
N TYR A 83 4.38 11.63 5.78
CA TYR A 83 4.91 10.42 5.18
C TYR A 83 4.58 9.22 6.05
N GLY A 84 4.57 8.04 5.44
CA GLY A 84 4.41 6.76 6.12
C GLY A 84 5.10 5.65 5.35
N TYR A 85 5.09 4.45 5.90
CA TYR A 85 5.47 3.24 5.18
C TYR A 85 4.21 2.46 4.84
N ALA A 86 4.09 2.03 3.59
CA ALA A 86 3.24 0.90 3.27
C ALA A 86 4.07 -0.38 3.44
N GLU A 87 3.45 -1.48 3.83
CA GLU A 87 4.08 -2.80 3.82
C GLU A 87 3.17 -3.75 3.05
N LEU A 88 3.68 -4.31 1.96
CA LEU A 88 2.95 -5.22 1.09
C LEU A 88 3.43 -6.64 1.36
N MET A 89 2.60 -7.40 2.07
CA MET A 89 2.84 -8.82 2.32
C MET A 89 2.67 -9.63 1.02
N PRO A 90 3.42 -10.73 0.81
CA PRO A 90 3.27 -11.58 -0.36
C PRO A 90 1.83 -12.08 -0.53
N GLY A 91 1.27 -11.92 -1.74
CA GLY A 91 -0.12 -12.25 -2.05
C GLY A 91 -1.15 -11.19 -1.61
N ALA A 92 -0.75 -10.17 -0.85
CA ALA A 92 -1.60 -9.07 -0.43
C ALA A 92 -1.43 -7.89 -1.40
N GLN A 93 -2.30 -7.83 -2.42
CA GLN A 93 -2.26 -6.80 -3.47
C GLN A 93 -0.96 -6.81 -4.30
N ASN A 94 -0.22 -7.92 -4.29
CA ASN A 94 0.80 -8.25 -5.26
C ASN A 94 0.56 -9.65 -5.85
N LYS A 95 0.81 -9.80 -7.15
CA LYS A 95 0.65 -11.08 -7.87
C LYS A 95 1.88 -11.36 -8.72
N LEU A 96 2.24 -12.64 -8.77
CA LEU A 96 3.16 -13.17 -9.76
C LEU A 96 2.33 -13.41 -11.03
N ASP A 97 2.45 -12.53 -12.00
CA ASP A 97 1.62 -12.58 -13.22
C ASP A 97 2.14 -13.64 -14.21
N ARG A 98 3.41 -14.06 -14.06
CA ARG A 98 4.02 -15.13 -14.85
C ARG A 98 4.80 -16.11 -13.99
N ILE A 99 4.38 -17.37 -14.00
CA ILE A 99 5.19 -18.48 -13.46
C ILE A 99 6.14 -18.91 -14.57
N SER A 100 7.43 -18.60 -14.44
CA SER A 100 8.44 -19.21 -15.31
C SER A 100 8.57 -20.70 -14.94
N LEU A 101 8.11 -21.58 -15.84
CA LEU A 101 8.28 -23.04 -15.71
C LEU A 101 9.76 -23.47 -15.69
N GLY A 102 10.70 -22.56 -15.99
CA GLY A 102 12.14 -22.80 -15.84
C GLY A 102 12.57 -23.07 -14.40
N VAL A 103 11.85 -22.54 -13.40
CA VAL A 103 12.12 -22.79 -11.98
C VAL A 103 11.89 -24.27 -11.61
N PHE A 104 10.89 -24.91 -12.22
CA PHE A 104 10.59 -26.33 -11.98
C PHE A 104 11.49 -27.27 -12.79
N LYS A 105 12.13 -26.82 -13.88
CA LYS A 105 13.03 -27.66 -14.67
C LYS A 105 14.37 -27.92 -13.97
N ASN A 106 14.81 -27.05 -13.08
CA ASN A 106 16.07 -27.22 -12.33
C ASN A 106 15.90 -27.90 -10.96
N ALA A 107 14.66 -28.18 -10.54
CA ALA A 107 14.37 -28.91 -9.30
C ALA A 107 14.33 -30.44 -9.50
N SER A 108 14.58 -30.90 -10.73
CA SER A 108 14.69 -32.31 -11.11
C SER A 108 16.13 -32.63 -11.48
N VAL A 109 17.03 -32.64 -10.50
CA VAL A 109 18.36 -33.26 -10.61
C VAL A 109 18.57 -34.15 -9.39
#